data_AF-A0A820VHT2-F1
#
_entry.id   AF-A0A820VHT2-F1
#
_cell.length_a   1.000
_cell.length_b   1.000
_cell.length_c   1.000
_cell.angle_alpha   90.00
_cell.angle_beta   90.00
_cell.angle_gamma   90.00
#
_symmetry.space_group_name_H-M   'P 1'
#
loop_
_entity.id
_entity.type
_entity.pdbx_description
1 polymer ?
#
loop_
_entity_poly.entity_id
_entity_poly.type
_entity_poly.pdbx_seq_one_letter_code
_entity_poly.pdbx_strand_id
1 'polypeptide(L)'
;VADQYLTHTPPIQAYQFVMLLLVIGFSMIRSLKVLAPFSLAANLMTIGGLFIIIQYIVQDHKPLNTLPLITSASEWPVFFASAMYVFEGIALVLPVRQKMKEPDAYGGWTGILNIGILLVTIMYFIVGFFGYIRYGSEARGSITLNLPKDNK
;
A
#
# COMPACT_ATOMS: atom_id res chain seq x y z
N VAL A 1 -18.75 -14.04 -14.77
CA VAL A 1 -19.37 -13.21 -15.84
C VAL A 1 -18.34 -12.66 -16.84
N ALA A 2 -17.06 -12.46 -16.46
CA ALA A 2 -15.99 -12.10 -17.40
C ALA A 2 -15.44 -13.27 -18.24
N ASP A 3 -15.62 -14.52 -17.80
CA ASP A 3 -15.04 -15.70 -18.48
C ASP A 3 -15.78 -16.15 -19.74
N GLN A 4 -16.95 -15.55 -20.06
CA GLN A 4 -17.81 -16.03 -21.15
C GLN A 4 -17.66 -15.23 -22.46
N TYR A 5 -16.84 -14.17 -22.49
CA TYR A 5 -16.67 -13.28 -23.65
C TYR A 5 -15.26 -13.31 -24.28
N LEU A 6 -14.38 -14.22 -23.83
CA LEU A 6 -12.94 -14.22 -24.13
C LEU A 6 -12.51 -15.36 -25.07
N THR A 7 -13.22 -15.60 -26.18
CA THR A 7 -12.83 -16.63 -27.17
C THR A 7 -11.66 -16.21 -28.08
N HIS A 8 -11.22 -14.94 -28.02
CA HIS A 8 -10.09 -14.42 -28.83
C HIS A 8 -9.02 -13.63 -28.06
N THR A 9 -9.02 -13.65 -26.72
CA THR A 9 -7.94 -13.04 -25.93
C THR A 9 -6.93 -14.10 -25.50
N PRO A 10 -5.62 -13.81 -25.52
CA PRO A 10 -4.64 -14.73 -24.96
C PRO A 10 -5.01 -15.04 -23.49
N PRO A 11 -4.72 -16.26 -22.99
CA PRO A 11 -5.11 -16.67 -21.65
C PRO A 11 -4.55 -15.68 -20.62
N ILE A 12 -5.28 -15.43 -19.52
CA ILE A 12 -4.85 -14.53 -18.43
C ILE A 12 -3.40 -14.84 -17.97
N GLN A 13 -3.03 -16.12 -18.03
CA GLN A 13 -1.68 -16.62 -17.76
C GLN A 13 -0.60 -16.01 -18.67
N ALA A 14 -0.90 -15.77 -19.95
CA ALA A 14 0.03 -15.14 -20.88
C ALA A 14 0.27 -13.67 -20.51
N TYR A 15 -0.75 -12.93 -20.08
CA TYR A 15 -0.59 -11.57 -19.57
C TYR A 15 0.25 -11.54 -18.29
N GLN A 16 0.01 -12.49 -17.36
CA GLN A 16 0.81 -12.63 -16.14
C GLN A 16 2.29 -12.90 -16.47
N PHE A 17 2.56 -13.76 -17.45
CA PHE A 17 3.92 -14.10 -17.87
C PHE A 17 4.65 -12.92 -18.54
N VAL A 18 3.97 -12.19 -19.42
CA VAL A 18 4.54 -10.97 -20.04
C VAL A 18 4.81 -9.91 -18.98
N MET A 19 3.90 -9.72 -18.03
CA MET A 19 4.11 -8.77 -16.92
C MET A 19 5.28 -9.20 -16.04
N LEU A 20 5.44 -10.50 -15.76
CA LEU A 20 6.57 -11.04 -15.00
C LEU A 20 7.90 -10.73 -15.69
N LEU A 21 8.00 -10.95 -17.00
CA LEU A 21 9.21 -10.64 -17.77
C LEU A 21 9.55 -9.15 -17.72
N LEU A 22 8.54 -8.27 -17.82
CA LEU A 22 8.75 -6.83 -17.67
C LEU A 22 9.24 -6.46 -16.27
N VAL A 23 8.64 -7.01 -15.21
CA VAL A 23 9.06 -6.77 -13.82
C VAL A 23 10.49 -7.25 -13.59
N ILE A 24 10.88 -8.40 -14.14
CA ILE A 24 12.27 -8.87 -14.10
C ILE A 24 13.20 -7.90 -14.82
N GLY A 25 12.82 -7.41 -16.01
CA GLY A 25 13.60 -6.41 -16.73
C GLY A 25 13.82 -5.12 -15.93
N PHE A 26 12.77 -4.61 -15.28
CA PHE A 26 12.86 -3.44 -14.40
C PHE A 26 13.66 -3.71 -13.12
N SER A 27 13.57 -4.91 -12.52
CA SER A 27 14.29 -5.26 -11.30
C SER A 27 15.80 -5.44 -11.53
N MET A 28 16.22 -5.67 -12.78
CA MET A 28 17.63 -5.72 -13.17
C MET A 28 18.30 -4.34 -13.28
N ILE A 29 17.57 -3.23 -13.10
CA ILE A 29 18.15 -1.88 -13.08
C ILE A 29 18.99 -1.70 -11.81
N ARG A 30 20.31 -1.80 -11.97
CA ARG A 30 21.27 -1.72 -10.85
C ARG A 30 21.48 -0.30 -10.29
N SER A 31 21.02 0.74 -10.98
CA SER A 31 21.27 2.14 -10.61
C SER A 31 20.03 2.83 -10.08
N LEU A 32 19.90 2.89 -8.76
CA LEU A 32 18.85 3.66 -8.06
C LEU A 32 18.88 5.17 -8.37
N LYS A 33 20.02 5.71 -8.83
CA LYS A 33 20.17 7.14 -9.13
C LYS A 33 19.28 7.59 -10.29
N VAL A 34 19.10 6.76 -11.31
CA VAL A 34 18.25 7.08 -12.48
C VAL A 34 16.77 7.03 -12.11
N LEU A 35 16.40 6.12 -11.21
CA LEU A 35 15.03 5.98 -10.71
C LEU A 35 14.65 7.05 -9.68
N ALA A 36 15.61 7.65 -8.98
CA ALA A 36 15.35 8.60 -7.91
C ALA A 36 14.42 9.78 -8.29
N PRO A 37 14.62 10.53 -9.41
CA PRO A 37 13.73 11.64 -9.76
C PRO A 37 12.31 11.18 -10.13
N PHE A 38 12.18 10.06 -10.86
CA PHE A 38 10.87 9.47 -11.18
C PHE A 38 10.16 8.97 -9.93
N SER A 39 10.90 8.32 -9.03
CA SER A 39 10.40 7.86 -7.73
C SER A 39 9.95 9.04 -6.86
N LEU A 40 10.69 10.14 -6.84
CA LEU A 40 10.30 11.34 -6.10
C LEU A 40 8.97 11.89 -6.64
N ALA A 41 8.83 12.04 -7.96
CA ALA A 41 7.59 12.50 -8.58
C ALA A 41 6.41 11.55 -8.27
N ALA A 42 6.61 10.24 -8.40
CA ALA A 42 5.61 9.24 -8.05
C ALA A 42 5.22 9.31 -6.56
N ASN A 43 6.18 9.43 -5.66
CA ASN A 43 5.91 9.56 -4.22
C ASN A 43 5.14 10.84 -3.89
N LEU A 44 5.40 11.96 -4.55
CA LEU A 44 4.62 13.18 -4.38
C LEU A 44 3.17 13.00 -4.83
N MET A 45 2.95 12.33 -5.97
CA MET A 45 1.60 11.96 -6.42
C MET A 45 0.91 11.03 -5.42
N THR A 46 1.62 10.04 -4.88
CA THR A 46 1.13 9.13 -3.85
C THR A 46 0.71 9.88 -2.58
N ILE A 47 1.53 10.82 -2.11
CA ILE A 47 1.20 11.68 -0.96
C ILE A 47 -0.05 12.51 -1.26
N GLY A 48 -0.18 13.06 -2.46
CA GLY A 48 -1.37 13.81 -2.89
C GLY A 48 -2.63 12.93 -2.91
N GLY A 49 -2.55 11.74 -3.51
CA GLY A 49 -3.67 10.78 -3.54
C GLY A 49 -4.06 10.31 -2.14
N LEU A 50 -3.08 10.05 -1.28
CA LEU A 50 -3.30 9.70 0.11
C LEU A 50 -3.98 10.83 0.88
N PHE A 51 -3.57 12.08 0.66
CA PHE A 51 -4.20 13.24 1.28
C PHE A 51 -5.68 13.33 0.90
N ILE A 52 -6.01 13.14 -0.39
CA ILE A 52 -7.41 13.10 -0.86
C ILE A 52 -8.17 11.98 -0.16
N ILE A 53 -7.61 10.77 -0.09
CA ILE A 53 -8.26 9.63 0.59
C ILE A 53 -8.51 9.95 2.07
N ILE A 54 -7.52 10.49 2.78
CA ILE A 54 -7.66 10.85 4.20
C ILE A 54 -8.78 11.87 4.39
N GLN A 55 -8.89 12.87 3.51
CA GLN A 55 -10.00 13.83 3.57
C GLN A 55 -11.36 13.14 3.43
N TYR A 56 -11.51 12.17 2.54
CA TYR A 56 -12.77 11.44 2.34
C TYR A 56 -13.15 10.53 3.51
N ILE A 57 -12.18 9.85 4.13
CA ILE A 57 -12.47 8.86 5.19
C ILE A 57 -12.69 9.49 6.56
N VAL A 58 -12.20 10.72 6.79
CA VAL A 58 -12.40 11.46 8.04
C VAL A 58 -13.74 12.22 8.06
N GLN A 59 -14.46 12.24 6.94
CA GLN A 59 -15.80 12.83 6.83
C GLN A 59 -16.89 11.75 6.96
N ASP A 60 -18.05 12.10 7.51
CA ASP A 60 -19.25 11.24 7.59
C ASP A 60 -19.03 9.85 8.23
N HIS A 61 -18.64 9.84 9.50
CA HIS A 61 -18.42 8.61 10.26
C HIS A 61 -19.73 7.87 10.60
N LYS A 62 -19.72 6.54 10.46
CA LYS A 62 -20.75 5.69 11.07
C LYS A 62 -20.54 5.71 12.60
N PRO A 63 -21.60 5.70 13.42
CA PRO A 63 -21.44 5.73 14.87
C PRO A 63 -20.78 4.41 15.35
N LEU A 64 -19.76 4.53 16.19
CA LEU A 64 -18.87 3.41 16.58
C LEU A 64 -19.61 2.21 17.19
N ASN A 65 -20.76 2.45 17.83
CA ASN A 65 -21.61 1.43 18.44
C ASN A 65 -22.32 0.52 17.42
N THR A 66 -22.33 0.88 16.14
CA THR A 66 -22.94 0.09 15.07
C THR A 66 -21.93 -0.80 14.32
N LEU A 67 -20.64 -0.66 14.60
CA LEU A 67 -19.57 -1.37 13.91
C LEU A 67 -19.08 -2.56 14.75
N PRO A 68 -18.88 -3.74 14.15
CA PRO A 68 -18.28 -4.86 14.86
C PRO A 68 -16.83 -4.52 15.23
N LEU A 69 -16.52 -4.54 16.52
CA LEU A 69 -15.19 -4.22 17.04
C LEU A 69 -14.18 -5.35 16.82
N ILE A 70 -14.67 -6.59 16.75
CA ILE A 70 -13.86 -7.80 16.60
C ILE A 70 -14.50 -8.66 15.51
N THR A 71 -13.69 -9.11 14.56
CA THR A 71 -14.10 -10.08 13.54
C THR A 71 -13.94 -11.52 14.04
N SER A 72 -14.51 -12.47 13.31
CA SER A 72 -14.39 -13.90 13.59
C SER A 72 -12.91 -14.35 13.63
N ALA A 73 -12.60 -15.33 14.48
CA ALA A 73 -11.25 -15.87 14.60
C ALA A 73 -10.70 -16.44 13.27
N SER A 74 -11.59 -16.81 12.33
CA SER A 74 -11.22 -17.32 11.01
C SER A 74 -10.57 -16.25 10.10
N GLU A 75 -10.83 -14.97 10.36
CA GLU A 75 -10.28 -13.85 9.57
C GLU A 75 -8.99 -13.28 10.14
N TRP A 76 -8.63 -13.64 11.38
CA TRP A 76 -7.41 -13.16 12.02
C TRP A 76 -6.14 -13.48 11.22
N PRO A 77 -5.97 -14.68 10.63
CA PRO A 77 -4.79 -14.98 9.82
C PRO A 77 -4.64 -14.03 8.62
N VAL A 78 -5.76 -13.68 7.96
CA VAL A 78 -5.76 -12.76 6.82
C VAL A 78 -5.37 -11.35 7.28
N PHE A 79 -5.94 -10.89 8.40
CA PHE A 79 -5.57 -9.60 8.99
C PHE A 79 -4.08 -9.52 9.33
N PHE A 80 -3.54 -10.51 10.05
CA PHE A 80 -2.13 -10.51 10.42
C PHE A 80 -1.20 -10.63 9.21
N ALA A 81 -1.57 -11.45 8.21
CA ALA A 81 -0.81 -11.55 6.97
C ALA A 81 -0.75 -10.21 6.23
N SER A 82 -1.90 -9.53 6.08
CA SER A 82 -1.94 -8.19 5.46
C SER A 82 -1.17 -7.15 6.28
N ALA A 83 -1.31 -7.15 7.60
CA ALA A 83 -0.59 -6.22 8.47
C ALA A 83 0.94 -6.41 8.38
N MET A 84 1.42 -7.66 8.39
CA MET A 84 2.85 -7.95 8.24
C MET A 84 3.37 -7.60 6.84
N TYR A 85 2.60 -7.92 5.80
CA TYR A 85 2.96 -7.64 4.41
C TYR A 85 3.20 -6.14 4.15
N VAL A 86 2.42 -5.29 4.81
CA VAL A 86 2.54 -3.83 4.68
C VAL A 86 3.86 -3.27 5.27
N PHE A 87 4.53 -4.02 6.16
CA PHE A 87 5.87 -3.69 6.68
C PHE A 87 7.01 -4.38 5.91
N GLU A 88 6.73 -4.94 4.74
CA GLU A 88 7.75 -5.50 3.86
C GLU A 88 8.69 -4.38 3.35
N GLY A 89 9.88 -4.30 3.93
CA GLY A 89 10.93 -3.36 3.51
C GLY A 89 12.34 -3.80 3.85
N ILE A 90 12.50 -4.96 4.51
CA ILE A 90 13.78 -5.46 5.03
C ILE A 90 14.82 -5.65 3.92
N ALA A 91 14.39 -6.05 2.72
CA ALA A 91 15.27 -6.23 1.57
C ALA A 91 15.92 -4.92 1.10
N LEU A 92 15.31 -3.77 1.41
CA LEU A 92 15.81 -2.45 1.02
C LEU A 92 16.74 -1.84 2.06
N VAL A 93 16.83 -2.43 3.25
CA VAL A 93 17.58 -1.86 4.38
C VAL A 93 19.06 -1.71 4.07
N LEU A 94 19.68 -2.78 3.57
CA LEU A 94 21.10 -2.80 3.22
C LEU A 94 21.45 -1.85 2.04
N PRO A 95 20.78 -1.91 0.87
CA PRO A 95 21.12 -1.03 -0.24
C PRO A 95 20.85 0.45 0.07
N VAL A 96 19.83 0.77 0.88
CA VAL A 96 19.58 2.15 1.33
C VAL A 96 20.71 2.63 2.23
N ARG A 97 21.08 1.85 3.26
CA ARG A 97 22.18 2.21 4.18
C ARG A 97 23.49 2.48 3.44
N GLN A 98 23.83 1.65 2.44
CA GLN A 98 25.03 1.82 1.63
C GLN A 98 25.05 3.08 0.76
N LYS A 99 23.88 3.69 0.49
CA LYS A 99 23.75 4.89 -0.35
C LYS A 99 23.57 6.19 0.45
N MET A 100 23.48 6.09 1.78
CA MET A 100 23.37 7.26 2.64
C MET A 100 24.69 8.00 2.77
N LYS A 101 24.61 9.32 2.93
CA LYS A 101 25.77 10.17 3.22
C LYS A 101 26.40 9.80 4.57
N GLU A 102 25.58 9.42 5.54
CA GLU A 102 25.99 8.98 6.88
C GLU A 102 25.31 7.64 7.21
N PRO A 103 25.98 6.50 6.94
CA PRO A 103 25.41 5.17 7.13
C PRO A 103 25.16 4.78 8.60
N ASP A 104 25.82 5.44 9.54
CA ASP A 104 25.69 5.16 10.98
C ASP A 104 24.42 5.78 11.58
N ALA A 105 23.94 6.89 11.02
CA ALA A 105 22.66 7.52 11.36
C ALA A 105 21.43 6.72 10.87
N TYR A 106 21.63 5.63 10.13
CA TYR A 106 20.55 4.79 9.63
C TYR A 106 19.87 3.99 10.75
N GLY A 107 20.67 3.45 11.68
CA GLY A 107 20.20 2.68 12.83
C GLY A 107 20.12 3.49 14.12
N GLY A 108 19.84 2.82 15.24
CA GLY A 108 19.68 3.45 16.57
C GLY A 108 18.25 3.86 16.87
N TRP A 109 17.98 4.28 18.12
CA TRP A 109 16.61 4.55 18.61
C TRP A 109 15.91 5.66 17.82
N THR A 110 16.63 6.73 17.48
CA THR A 110 16.20 7.84 16.60
C THR A 110 16.76 7.72 15.18
N GLY A 111 17.17 6.51 14.76
CA GLY A 111 17.69 6.28 13.42
C GLY A 111 16.65 6.58 12.35
N ILE A 112 17.13 6.93 11.16
CA ILE A 112 16.27 7.28 10.02
C ILE A 112 15.30 6.13 9.68
N LEU A 113 15.71 4.88 9.88
CA LEU A 113 14.84 3.72 9.72
C LEU A 113 13.66 3.74 10.71
N ASN A 114 13.91 3.93 12.01
CA ASN A 114 12.87 3.90 13.03
C ASN A 114 11.85 5.02 12.84
N ILE A 115 12.33 6.22 12.51
CA ILE A 115 11.45 7.37 12.22
C ILE A 115 10.59 7.08 10.99
N GLY A 116 11.19 6.51 9.94
CA GLY A 116 10.46 6.13 8.72
C GLY A 116 9.37 5.09 8.99
N ILE A 117 9.71 4.02 9.70
CA ILE A 117 8.74 2.97 10.07
C ILE A 117 7.63 3.55 10.97
N LEU A 118 7.97 4.39 11.95
CA LEU A 118 6.98 5.03 12.83
C LEU A 118 6.00 5.91 12.03
N LEU A 119 6.51 6.74 11.13
CA LEU A 119 5.69 7.62 10.28
C LEU A 119 4.69 6.81 9.44
N VAL A 120 5.19 5.77 8.76
CA VAL A 120 4.38 4.91 7.90
C VAL A 120 3.37 4.09 8.73
N THR A 121 3.75 3.66 9.94
CA THR A 121 2.85 2.98 10.88
C THR A 121 1.67 3.87 11.26
N ILE A 122 1.93 5.12 11.69
CA ILE A 122 0.87 6.08 12.04
C ILE A 122 -0.05 6.32 10.85
N MET A 123 0.52 6.47 9.66
CA MET A 123 -0.25 6.66 8.42
C MET A 123 -1.19 5.48 8.14
N TYR A 124 -0.72 4.24 8.24
CA TYR A 124 -1.55 3.06 8.06
C TYR A 124 -2.62 2.92 9.14
N PHE A 125 -2.30 3.27 10.39
CA PHE A 125 -3.31 3.31 11.45
C PHE A 125 -4.43 4.31 11.14
N ILE A 126 -4.09 5.53 10.69
CA ILE A 126 -5.10 6.54 10.33
C ILE A 126 -6.00 6.00 9.20
N VAL A 127 -5.40 5.51 8.11
CA VAL A 127 -6.17 5.02 6.96
C VAL A 127 -7.02 3.81 7.32
N GLY A 128 -6.46 2.85 8.05
CA GLY A 128 -7.17 1.64 8.47
C GLY A 128 -8.31 1.94 9.44
N PHE A 129 -8.05 2.77 10.46
CA PHE A 129 -9.02 3.10 11.49
C PHE A 129 -10.17 3.96 10.95
N PHE A 130 -9.87 5.11 10.34
CA PHE A 130 -10.91 5.99 9.79
C PHE A 130 -11.60 5.38 8.57
N GLY A 131 -10.87 4.62 7.75
CA GLY A 131 -11.46 3.85 6.65
C GLY A 131 -12.48 2.83 7.16
N TYR A 132 -12.17 2.13 8.25
CA TYR A 132 -13.12 1.19 8.86
C TYR A 132 -14.32 1.89 9.49
N ILE A 133 -14.12 3.03 10.16
CA ILE A 133 -15.23 3.82 10.72
C ILE A 133 -16.17 4.32 9.60
N ARG A 134 -15.62 4.71 8.45
CA ARG A 134 -16.40 5.25 7.34
C ARG A 134 -17.20 4.18 6.62
N TYR A 135 -16.56 3.06 6.27
CA TYR A 135 -17.14 2.04 5.38
C TYR A 135 -17.67 0.81 6.16
N GLY A 136 -17.10 0.50 7.32
CA GLY A 136 -17.46 -0.67 8.11
C GLY A 136 -17.21 -1.98 7.37
N SER A 137 -18.15 -2.93 7.47
CA SER A 137 -18.10 -4.23 6.78
C SER A 137 -18.21 -4.13 5.26
N GLU A 138 -18.55 -2.97 4.71
CA GLU A 138 -18.64 -2.74 3.25
C GLU A 138 -17.28 -2.33 2.65
N ALA A 139 -16.24 -2.20 3.49
CA ALA A 139 -14.90 -1.88 3.03
C ALA A 139 -14.37 -2.94 2.07
N ARG A 140 -14.09 -2.53 0.84
CA ARG A 140 -13.45 -3.37 -0.19
C ARG A 140 -11.95 -3.50 0.08
N GLY A 141 -11.33 -4.49 -0.55
CA GLY A 141 -9.91 -4.85 -0.37
C GLY A 141 -8.88 -3.76 -0.68
N SER A 142 -9.28 -2.63 -1.25
CA SER A 142 -8.44 -1.41 -1.29
C SER A 142 -9.29 -0.18 -1.00
N ILE A 143 -8.70 0.81 -0.33
CA ILE A 143 -9.42 2.01 0.11
C ILE A 143 -9.90 2.87 -1.07
N THR A 144 -9.14 2.88 -2.17
CA THR A 144 -9.47 3.61 -3.39
C THR A 144 -10.74 3.07 -4.06
N LEU A 145 -11.04 1.78 -3.89
CA LEU A 145 -12.26 1.16 -4.41
C LEU A 145 -13.53 1.57 -3.65
N ASN A 146 -13.37 2.17 -2.47
CA ASN A 146 -14.46 2.64 -1.61
C ASN A 146 -14.79 4.12 -1.84
N LEU A 147 -13.95 4.85 -2.59
CA LEU A 147 -14.24 6.25 -2.95
C LEU A 147 -15.51 6.34 -3.81
N PRO A 148 -16.29 7.43 -3.67
CA PRO A 148 -17.47 7.65 -4.48
C PRO A 148 -17.09 7.66 -5.96
N LYS A 149 -17.79 6.85 -6.75
CA LYS A 149 -17.67 6.86 -8.19
C LYS A 149 -18.67 7.88 -8.71
N ASP A 150 -18.18 8.87 -9.46
CA ASP A 150 -19.06 9.77 -10.22
C ASP A 150 -19.86 8.90 -11.19
N ASN A 151 -21.11 8.61 -10.84
CA ASN A 151 -22.07 7.97 -11.72
C ASN A 151 -22.77 9.11 -12.48
N LYS A 152 -22.26 9.43 -13.68
CA LYS A 152 -23.10 9.98 -14.74
C LYS A 152 -23.72 8.83 -15.53
#